data_AF-A0A2W4HT48-F1
#
_entry.id   AF-A0A2W4HT48-F1
#
_cell.length_a   1.000
_cell.length_b   1.000
_cell.length_c   1.000
_cell.angle_alpha   90.00
_cell.angle_beta   90.00
_cell.angle_gamma   90.00
#
_symmetry.space_group_name_H-M   'P 1'
#
loop_
_entity.id
_entity.type
_entity.pdbx_description
1 polymer ?
#
loop_
_entity_poly.entity_id
_entity_poly.type
_entity_poly.pdbx_seq_one_letter_code
_entity_poly.pdbx_strand_id
1 'polypeptide(L)'
;MSYEITTTDFSKFGYRERVIVEELLRVWREQGLPEDFWGEEVSIMMNMNSGYVFLTNSEYQVAMMNGDKLESWYTCTNCGHEGFAEDMEHNLDDPDCRDYLLNVGVISEDDQEGGELYEYSYSTIE
;
A
#
# COMPACT_ATOMS: atom_id res chain seq x y z
N MET A 1 -28.94 0.30 -9.11
CA MET A 1 -27.57 0.30 -9.65
C MET A 1 -26.63 0.10 -8.47
N SER A 2 -25.87 -0.99 -8.44
CA SER A 2 -24.77 -1.14 -7.49
C SER A 2 -23.68 -0.13 -7.85
N TYR A 3 -23.14 0.55 -6.86
CA TYR A 3 -22.02 1.45 -7.05
C TYR A 3 -20.74 0.62 -7.05
N GLU A 4 -20.10 0.47 -8.22
CA GLU A 4 -18.79 -0.18 -8.31
C GLU A 4 -17.73 0.82 -7.85
N ILE A 5 -16.98 0.46 -6.79
CA ILE A 5 -15.89 1.30 -6.24
C ILE A 5 -14.63 1.16 -7.10
N THR A 6 -14.36 -0.05 -7.59
CA THR A 6 -13.23 -0.35 -8.47
C THR A 6 -13.67 -1.10 -9.71
N THR A 7 -12.85 -1.06 -10.75
CA THR A 7 -13.11 -1.83 -11.98
C THR A 7 -11.82 -2.27 -12.67
N THR A 8 -11.89 -3.43 -13.32
CA THR A 8 -10.88 -3.94 -14.27
C THR A 8 -11.36 -3.83 -15.72
N ASP A 9 -12.55 -3.26 -15.94
CA ASP A 9 -13.14 -3.08 -17.28
C ASP A 9 -12.56 -1.85 -17.97
N PHE A 10 -11.63 -2.06 -18.89
CA PHE A 10 -10.96 -1.01 -19.67
C PHE A 10 -11.92 -0.14 -20.49
N SER A 11 -13.14 -0.58 -20.77
CA SER A 11 -14.15 0.26 -21.43
C SER A 11 -14.59 1.45 -20.56
N LYS A 12 -14.46 1.31 -19.22
CA LYS A 12 -14.74 2.37 -18.24
C LYS A 12 -13.58 3.33 -18.01
N PHE A 13 -12.39 3.00 -18.50
CA PHE A 13 -11.20 3.85 -18.35
C PHE A 13 -11.30 5.01 -19.34
N GLY A 14 -11.10 6.23 -18.85
CA GLY A 14 -10.98 7.43 -19.69
C GLY A 14 -9.63 7.51 -20.40
N TYR A 15 -9.43 8.58 -21.17
CA TYR A 15 -8.16 8.80 -21.88
C TYR A 15 -6.98 8.90 -20.89
N ARG A 16 -7.14 9.67 -19.81
CA ARG A 16 -6.10 9.86 -18.79
C ARG A 16 -5.70 8.55 -18.12
N GLU A 17 -6.68 7.74 -17.75
CA GLU A 17 -6.45 6.48 -17.04
C GLU A 17 -5.77 5.46 -17.94
N ARG A 18 -6.09 5.44 -19.24
CA ARG A 18 -5.36 4.60 -20.21
C ARG A 18 -3.90 5.02 -20.41
N VAL A 19 -3.59 6.32 -20.34
CA VAL A 19 -2.19 6.81 -20.35
C VAL A 19 -1.45 6.33 -19.10
N ILE A 20 -2.10 6.35 -17.93
CA ILE A 20 -1.50 5.81 -16.70
C ILE A 20 -1.28 4.29 -16.83
N VAL A 21 -2.22 3.55 -17.44
CA VAL A 21 -2.01 2.12 -17.72
C VAL A 21 -0.79 1.90 -18.62
N GLU A 22 -0.65 2.68 -19.68
CA GLU A 22 0.51 2.60 -20.58
C GLU A 22 1.81 2.82 -19.80
N GLU A 23 1.83 3.81 -18.90
CA GLU A 23 2.99 4.11 -18.06
C GLU A 23 3.30 2.99 -17.07
N LEU A 24 2.30 2.48 -16.35
CA LEU A 24 2.44 1.34 -15.44
C LEU A 24 3.04 0.12 -16.15
N LEU A 25 2.51 -0.24 -17.32
CA LEU A 25 2.99 -1.38 -18.10
C LEU A 25 4.41 -1.16 -18.64
N ARG A 26 4.73 0.08 -19.05
CA ARG A 26 6.07 0.45 -19.50
C ARG A 26 7.08 0.29 -18.37
N VAL A 27 6.80 0.86 -17.20
CA VAL A 27 7.69 0.83 -16.03
C VAL A 27 7.85 -0.58 -15.51
N TRP A 28 6.76 -1.34 -15.39
CA TRP A 28 6.83 -2.76 -15.01
C TRP A 28 7.73 -3.56 -15.95
N ARG A 29 7.57 -3.40 -17.27
CA ARG A 29 8.44 -4.06 -18.26
C ARG A 29 9.92 -3.68 -18.11
N GLU A 30 10.21 -2.42 -17.81
CA GLU A 30 11.57 -1.86 -17.82
C GLU A 30 12.31 -2.05 -16.48
N GLN A 31 11.60 -1.98 -15.37
CA GLN A 31 12.16 -1.91 -14.01
C GLN A 31 11.74 -3.10 -13.13
N GLY A 32 10.67 -3.81 -13.48
CA GLY A 32 10.09 -4.88 -12.67
C GLY A 32 8.96 -4.40 -11.75
N LEU A 33 8.51 -5.30 -10.87
CA LEU A 33 7.58 -4.99 -9.77
C LEU A 33 8.38 -4.50 -8.55
N PRO A 34 7.74 -3.78 -7.61
CA PRO A 34 8.34 -3.50 -6.30
C PRO A 34 8.83 -4.80 -5.63
N GLU A 35 9.94 -4.74 -4.88
CA GLU A 35 10.54 -5.94 -4.27
C GLU A 35 9.60 -6.64 -3.26
N ASP A 36 8.73 -5.87 -2.62
CA ASP A 36 7.76 -6.34 -1.64
C ASP A 36 6.39 -6.69 -2.24
N PHE A 37 6.22 -6.55 -3.57
CA PHE A 37 4.97 -6.83 -4.27
C PHE A 37 5.00 -8.20 -4.97
N TRP A 38 4.04 -9.07 -4.67
CA TRP A 38 4.01 -10.45 -5.21
C TRP A 38 3.45 -10.49 -6.64
N GLY A 39 4.12 -11.25 -7.51
CA GLY A 39 3.83 -11.31 -8.95
C GLY A 39 2.69 -12.25 -9.37
N GLU A 40 1.85 -12.70 -8.45
CA GLU A 40 0.79 -13.69 -8.69
C GLU A 40 -0.53 -12.99 -9.01
N GLU A 41 -1.24 -13.46 -10.05
CA GLU A 41 -2.56 -12.91 -10.46
C GLU A 41 -2.60 -11.38 -10.65
N VAL A 42 -1.48 -10.77 -11.05
CA VAL A 42 -1.37 -9.31 -11.22
C VAL A 42 -2.38 -8.79 -12.22
N SER A 43 -3.18 -7.82 -11.78
CA SER A 43 -4.27 -7.20 -12.54
C SER A 43 -4.19 -5.68 -12.45
N ILE A 44 -4.55 -5.00 -13.53
CA ILE A 44 -4.71 -3.55 -13.54
C ILE A 44 -6.14 -3.22 -13.10
N MET A 45 -6.26 -2.32 -12.13
CA MET A 45 -7.54 -1.88 -11.58
C MET A 45 -7.58 -0.36 -11.50
N MET A 46 -8.78 0.20 -11.59
CA MET A 46 -9.02 1.63 -11.39
C MET A 46 -10.05 1.83 -10.28
N ASN A 47 -9.77 2.75 -9.36
CA ASN A 47 -10.75 3.25 -8.41
C ASN A 47 -11.65 4.29 -9.13
N MET A 48 -12.95 4.01 -9.21
CA MET A 48 -13.92 4.83 -9.93
C MET A 48 -14.19 6.19 -9.26
N ASN A 49 -13.85 6.33 -7.97
CA ASN A 49 -14.08 7.56 -7.20
C ASN A 49 -12.92 8.56 -7.37
N SER A 50 -11.68 8.06 -7.30
CA SER A 50 -10.48 8.90 -7.40
C SER A 50 -9.90 8.96 -8.82
N GLY A 51 -10.23 7.98 -9.66
CA GLY A 51 -9.56 7.77 -10.95
C GLY A 51 -8.12 7.26 -10.82
N TYR A 52 -7.71 6.79 -9.64
CA TYR A 52 -6.41 6.13 -9.47
C TYR A 52 -6.39 4.80 -10.20
N VAL A 53 -5.29 4.55 -10.90
CA VAL A 53 -5.03 3.31 -11.63
C VAL A 53 -3.81 2.67 -11.01
N PHE A 54 -3.91 1.38 -10.73
CA PHE A 54 -2.91 0.66 -9.95
C PHE A 54 -2.83 -0.80 -10.38
N LEU A 55 -1.71 -1.45 -10.04
CA LEU A 55 -1.57 -2.89 -10.07
C LEU A 55 -2.07 -3.46 -8.74
N THR A 56 -2.75 -4.59 -8.80
CA THR A 56 -3.11 -5.40 -7.63
C THR A 56 -2.94 -6.88 -7.92
N ASN A 57 -2.96 -7.72 -6.90
CA ASN A 57 -2.67 -9.14 -6.99
C ASN A 57 -3.62 -9.96 -6.09
N SER A 58 -3.38 -11.27 -5.98
CA SER A 58 -4.17 -12.18 -5.13
C SER A 58 -4.13 -11.85 -3.64
N GLU A 59 -3.10 -11.12 -3.19
CA GLU A 59 -2.93 -10.68 -1.80
C GLU A 59 -3.45 -9.27 -1.52
N TYR A 60 -4.17 -8.67 -2.49
CA TYR A 60 -4.71 -7.31 -2.38
C TYR A 60 -3.64 -6.23 -2.16
N GLN A 61 -2.38 -6.51 -2.50
CA GLN A 61 -1.35 -5.48 -2.53
C GLN A 61 -1.68 -4.47 -3.63
N VAL A 62 -1.22 -3.23 -3.45
CA VAL A 62 -1.42 -2.15 -4.41
C VAL A 62 -0.05 -1.62 -4.79
N ALA A 63 0.23 -1.51 -6.09
CA ALA A 63 1.40 -0.81 -6.59
C ALA A 63 0.98 0.28 -7.58
N MET A 64 1.56 1.47 -7.42
CA MET A 64 1.19 2.69 -8.13
C MET A 64 2.42 3.40 -8.67
N MET A 65 2.19 4.27 -9.66
CA MET A 65 3.22 5.19 -10.11
C MET A 65 3.55 6.20 -9.00
N ASN A 66 4.80 6.21 -8.56
CA ASN A 66 5.40 7.27 -7.76
C ASN A 66 6.54 7.90 -8.56
N GLY A 67 6.30 9.09 -9.13
CA GLY A 67 7.22 9.70 -10.09
C GLY A 67 7.43 8.79 -11.31
N ASP A 68 8.67 8.33 -11.52
CA ASP A 68 9.09 7.48 -12.64
C ASP A 68 9.21 5.98 -12.29
N LYS A 69 8.75 5.58 -11.09
CA LYS A 69 8.83 4.23 -10.56
C LYS A 69 7.48 3.65 -10.19
N LEU A 70 7.46 2.33 -10.12
CA LEU A 70 6.40 1.57 -9.47
C LEU A 70 6.79 1.31 -8.03
N GLU A 71 5.93 1.73 -7.10
CA GLU A 71 6.14 1.53 -5.67
C GLU A 71 4.86 1.00 -5.03
N SER A 72 5.02 0.24 -3.94
CA SER A 72 3.91 -0.28 -3.16
C SER A 72 3.19 0.86 -2.43
N TRP A 73 1.86 0.82 -2.46
CA TRP A 73 0.98 1.72 -1.72
C TRP A 73 0.51 0.99 -0.47
N TYR A 74 0.85 1.52 0.68
CA TYR A 74 0.57 0.91 1.97
C TYR A 74 -0.72 1.48 2.58
N THR A 75 -1.40 0.64 3.35
CA THR A 75 -2.55 1.02 4.17
C THR A 75 -2.32 0.47 5.56
N CYS A 76 -2.14 1.35 6.55
CA CYS A 76 -2.10 0.96 7.95
C CYS A 76 -3.50 0.51 8.37
N THR A 77 -3.67 -0.78 8.68
CA THR A 77 -4.98 -1.34 9.07
C THR A 77 -5.48 -0.85 10.43
N ASN A 78 -4.61 -0.24 11.23
CA ASN A 78 -4.93 0.21 12.59
C ASN A 78 -5.56 1.60 12.60
N CYS A 79 -4.99 2.56 11.86
CA CYS A 79 -5.47 3.94 11.82
C CYS A 79 -6.05 4.38 10.48
N GLY A 80 -5.88 3.58 9.42
CA GLY A 80 -6.34 3.90 8.06
C GLY A 80 -5.47 4.94 7.34
N HIS A 81 -4.27 5.23 7.82
CA HIS A 81 -3.30 6.05 7.09
C HIS A 81 -2.80 5.29 5.87
N GLU A 82 -2.66 5.98 4.74
CA GLU A 82 -2.35 5.40 3.44
C GLU A 82 -1.32 6.24 2.70
N GLY A 83 -0.41 5.61 1.97
CA GLY A 83 0.62 6.33 1.21
C GLY A 83 1.74 5.44 0.68
N PHE A 84 2.68 6.07 -0.04
CA PHE A 84 3.99 5.47 -0.34
C PHE A 84 4.86 5.44 0.91
N ALA A 85 5.96 4.69 0.90
CA ALA A 85 6.81 4.50 2.09
C ALA A 85 7.24 5.82 2.75
N GLU A 86 7.61 6.82 1.95
CA GLU A 86 7.99 8.16 2.45
C GLU A 86 6.83 8.96 3.07
N ASP A 87 5.58 8.60 2.74
CA ASP A 87 4.37 9.21 3.27
C ASP A 87 3.81 8.42 4.45
N MET A 88 4.42 7.26 4.79
CA MET A 88 3.88 6.35 5.79
C MET A 88 4.27 6.70 7.22
N GLU A 89 5.20 7.63 7.49
CA GLU A 89 5.47 8.03 8.89
C GLU A 89 4.19 8.64 9.51
N HIS A 90 3.59 7.92 10.46
CA HIS A 90 2.35 8.30 11.14
C HIS A 90 2.35 7.80 12.59
N ASN A 91 1.34 8.23 13.37
CA ASN A 91 1.05 7.90 14.77
C ASN A 91 1.99 6.88 15.48
N LEU A 92 3.19 7.32 15.85
CA LEU A 92 4.21 6.49 16.50
C LEU A 92 3.89 6.15 17.97
N ASP A 93 2.97 6.91 18.57
CA ASP A 93 2.53 6.72 19.95
C ASP A 93 1.64 5.48 20.12
N ASP A 94 0.97 5.06 19.05
CA ASP A 94 0.15 3.86 19.01
C ASP A 94 1.02 2.62 18.70
N PRO A 95 1.09 1.62 19.61
CA PRO A 95 1.95 0.45 19.42
C PRO A 95 1.63 -0.36 18.16
N ASP A 96 0.35 -0.48 17.81
CA ASP A 96 -0.06 -1.29 16.66
C ASP A 96 0.34 -0.56 15.35
N CYS A 97 0.19 0.76 15.31
CA CYS A 97 0.67 1.58 14.18
C CYS A 97 2.19 1.51 14.04
N ARG A 98 2.92 1.57 15.15
CA ARG A 98 4.38 1.45 15.16
C ARG A 98 4.86 0.07 14.69
N ASP A 99 4.23 -1.00 15.16
CA ASP A 99 4.53 -2.37 14.72
C ASP A 99 4.28 -2.54 13.22
N TYR A 100 3.20 -1.94 12.70
CA TYR A 100 2.96 -1.91 11.26
C TYR A 100 4.11 -1.21 10.51
N LEU A 101 4.54 -0.04 10.97
CA LEU A 101 5.62 0.74 10.34
C LEU A 101 6.98 0.03 10.34
N LEU A 102 7.27 -0.74 11.39
CA LEU A 102 8.43 -1.62 11.43
C LEU A 102 8.34 -2.73 10.38
N ASN A 103 7.17 -3.37 10.28
CA ASN A 103 6.95 -4.49 9.35
C ASN A 103 7.06 -4.07 7.87
N VAL A 104 6.62 -2.85 7.52
CA VAL A 104 6.78 -2.30 6.16
C VAL A 104 8.13 -1.61 5.93
N GLY A 105 9.00 -1.58 6.95
CA GLY A 105 10.36 -1.04 6.83
C GLY A 105 10.45 0.48 6.74
N VAL A 106 9.40 1.20 7.17
CA VAL A 106 9.37 2.68 7.19
C VAL A 106 10.19 3.23 8.36
N ILE A 107 10.18 2.52 9.49
CA ILE A 107 11.01 2.81 10.67
C ILE A 107 11.83 1.57 11.03
N SER A 108 12.90 1.77 11.80
CA SER A 108 13.79 0.74 12.30
C SER A 108 13.61 0.47 13.79
N GLU A 109 14.10 -0.66 14.28
CA GLU A 109 14.11 -0.96 15.73
C GLU A 109 14.93 0.08 16.52
N ASP A 110 15.93 0.71 15.89
CA ASP A 110 16.75 1.75 16.51
C ASP A 110 15.96 3.06 16.73
N ASP A 111 14.86 3.28 16.00
CA ASP A 111 13.96 4.42 16.19
C ASP A 111 13.06 4.26 17.43
N GLN A 112 13.14 3.12 18.14
CA GLN A 112 12.36 2.83 19.36
C GLN A 112 12.94 3.46 20.64
N GLU A 113 14.14 4.06 20.61
CA GLU A 113 14.75 4.72 21.79
C GLU A 113 14.02 6.04 22.15
N GLY A 114 12.82 5.92 22.70
CA GLY A 114 12.04 7.05 23.22
C GLY A 114 10.70 6.72 23.89
N GLY A 115 10.18 5.49 23.75
CA GLY A 115 8.87 5.11 24.30
C GLY A 115 8.96 4.11 25.46
N GLU A 116 8.36 4.43 26.61
CA GLU A 116 8.32 3.57 27.79
C GLU A 116 7.79 2.16 27.48
N LEU A 117 8.52 1.15 27.97
CA LEU A 117 8.15 -0.27 27.94
C LEU A 117 6.81 -0.48 28.66
N TYR A 118 5.73 -0.75 27.91
CA TYR A 118 4.51 -1.32 28.48
C TYR A 118 4.70 -2.83 28.64
N GLU A 119 5.06 -3.26 29.84
CA GLU A 119 5.13 -4.68 30.23
C GLU A 119 3.71 -5.28 30.22
N TYR A 120 3.42 -6.18 29.27
CA TYR A 120 2.15 -6.92 29.25
C TYR A 120 2.20 -8.02 30.32
N SER A 121 1.67 -7.75 31.52
CA SER A 121 1.54 -8.78 32.56
C SER A 121 0.34 -9.69 32.24
N TYR A 122 0.59 -10.89 31.74
CA TYR A 122 -0.43 -11.94 31.75
C TYR A 122 -0.66 -12.40 33.20
N SER A 123 -1.79 -12.01 33.79
CA SER A 123 -2.24 -12.60 35.05
C SER A 123 -2.78 -14.01 34.77
N THR A 124 -2.02 -15.02 35.14
CA THR A 124 -2.52 -16.40 35.24
C THR A 124 -3.65 -16.42 36.26
N ILE A 125 -4.86 -16.76 35.81
CA ILE A 125 -6.00 -17.02 36.69
C ILE A 125 -5.83 -18.46 37.22
N GLU A 126 -5.67 -18.61 38.53
CA GLU A 126 -5.82 -19.88 39.25
C GLU A 126 -7.30 -20.23 39.49
#